data_AF-A0A914BUW2-F1
#
_entry.id   AF-A0A914BUW2-F1
#
_cell.length_a   1.000
_cell.length_b   1.000
_cell.length_c   1.000
_cell.angle_alpha   90.00
_cell.angle_beta   90.00
_cell.angle_gamma   90.00
#
_symmetry.space_group_name_H-M   'P 1'
#
loop_
_entity.id
_entity.type
_entity.pdbx_description
1 polymer ?
#
loop_
_entity_poly.entity_id
_entity_poly.type
_entity_poly.pdbx_seq_one_letter_code
_entity_poly.pdbx_strand_id
1 'polypeptide(L)'
;MEPYYNEKAQEKFNASLRHTKIYMNRGSGVNYQGASDHKEDKRANIGDDTCHKPYNKYTIGGIFQKCRVICANETIGDVQYRCDNYRQINENTGDYSCDTGLRAIKLLDVEVNLPIRTERRSFQECSGYLFWKTCKTFEYDIHFQDNALIETYVCQAEDPRIAHKEKFYNFGGIYEQNYTNPEEPCPGRFNKYTLFNNTICLSKVPDSRFSMKFGGFFTCQTEEEDASCPVGLTQNLATVMDGCNVYYCSKQNENKVLDEIRWKINRPPFEPYYENQPHE
;
A
#
# COMPACT_ATOMS: atom_id res chain seq x y z
N MET A 1 -7.29 20.98 33.61
CA MET A 1 -8.04 19.83 33.06
C MET A 1 -8.53 20.06 31.63
N GLU A 2 -8.34 21.23 31.01
CA GLU A 2 -8.80 21.52 29.65
C GLU A 2 -7.92 21.09 28.45
N PRO A 3 -6.57 20.95 28.53
CA PRO A 3 -5.78 20.68 27.31
C PRO A 3 -5.98 19.25 26.74
N TYR A 4 -6.22 18.27 27.61
CA TYR A 4 -6.36 16.85 27.22
C TYR A 4 -7.67 16.56 26.45
N TYR A 5 -8.75 17.32 26.73
CA TYR A 5 -10.03 17.15 26.04
C TYR A 5 -9.97 17.69 24.60
N ASN A 6 -9.13 18.70 24.37
CA ASN A 6 -8.97 19.33 23.07
C ASN A 6 -8.13 18.45 22.12
N GLU A 7 -7.12 17.76 22.64
CA GLU A 7 -6.26 16.86 21.88
C GLU A 7 -7.03 15.65 21.33
N LYS A 8 -7.87 14.99 22.16
CA LYS A 8 -8.75 13.90 21.70
C LYS A 8 -9.81 14.35 20.69
N ALA A 9 -10.34 15.57 20.83
CA ALA A 9 -11.29 16.12 19.88
C ALA A 9 -10.61 16.41 18.53
N GLN A 10 -9.39 16.94 18.56
CA GLN A 10 -8.59 17.22 17.38
C GLN A 10 -8.14 15.95 16.66
N GLU A 11 -7.78 14.90 17.40
CA GLU A 11 -7.47 13.57 16.86
C GLU A 11 -8.68 12.96 16.13
N LYS A 12 -9.87 13.00 16.75
CA LYS A 12 -11.11 12.54 16.11
C LYS A 12 -11.48 13.33 14.86
N PHE A 13 -11.32 14.65 14.90
CA PHE A 13 -11.58 15.53 13.75
C PHE A 13 -10.63 15.21 12.59
N ASN A 14 -9.33 15.07 12.88
CA ASN A 14 -8.32 14.72 11.89
C ASN A 14 -8.56 13.32 11.30
N ALA A 15 -8.94 12.33 12.12
CA ALA A 15 -9.33 11.00 11.65
C ALA A 15 -10.54 11.05 10.71
N SER A 16 -11.57 11.83 11.05
CA SER A 16 -12.76 12.02 10.20
C SER A 16 -12.42 12.68 8.86
N LEU A 17 -11.53 13.69 8.87
CA LEU A 17 -11.01 14.32 7.66
C LEU A 17 -10.25 13.33 6.77
N ARG A 18 -9.38 12.50 7.36
CA ARG A 18 -8.64 11.45 6.63
C ARG A 18 -9.61 10.47 5.96
N HIS A 19 -10.61 9.95 6.69
CA HIS A 19 -11.62 9.06 6.12
C HIS A 19 -12.43 9.70 5.00
N THR A 20 -12.83 10.96 5.15
CA THR A 20 -13.58 11.70 4.12
C THR A 20 -12.73 11.90 2.86
N LYS A 21 -11.44 12.19 3.03
CA LYS A 21 -10.49 12.32 1.90
C LYS A 21 -10.31 10.98 1.18
N ILE A 22 -10.17 9.87 1.90
CA ILE A 22 -10.10 8.51 1.32
C ILE A 22 -11.37 8.19 0.52
N TYR A 23 -12.55 8.51 1.07
CA TYR A 23 -13.83 8.30 0.41
C TYR A 23 -13.91 9.03 -0.94
N MET A 24 -13.61 10.34 -0.93
CA MET A 24 -13.60 11.14 -2.15
C MET A 24 -12.59 10.62 -3.17
N ASN A 25 -11.38 10.24 -2.73
CA ASN A 25 -10.33 9.75 -3.63
C ASN A 25 -10.64 8.38 -4.25
N ARG A 26 -11.30 7.48 -3.52
CA ARG A 26 -11.77 6.20 -4.08
C ARG A 26 -12.98 6.36 -5.02
N GLY A 27 -13.75 7.43 -4.85
CA GLY A 27 -14.87 7.80 -5.73
C GLY A 27 -14.48 8.64 -6.95
N SER A 28 -13.26 9.19 -6.97
CA SER A 28 -12.75 10.03 -8.07
C SER A 28 -11.92 9.20 -9.05
N GLY A 29 -12.39 9.09 -10.30
CA GLY A 29 -11.61 8.62 -11.43
C GLY A 29 -11.11 9.81 -12.23
N VAL A 30 -9.83 10.14 -12.16
CA VAL A 30 -9.24 11.24 -12.94
C VAL A 30 -8.71 10.66 -14.25
N ASN A 31 -9.20 11.13 -15.40
CA ASN A 31 -8.70 10.82 -16.75
C ASN A 31 -9.44 11.72 -17.79
N TYR A 32 -9.00 11.70 -19.04
CA TYR A 32 -9.51 12.50 -20.17
C TYR A 32 -11.05 12.63 -20.31
N GLN A 33 -11.55 13.86 -20.49
CA GLN A 33 -12.87 14.21 -21.03
C GLN A 33 -12.70 15.15 -22.23
N GLY A 34 -12.59 14.59 -23.44
CA GLY A 34 -12.50 15.37 -24.67
C GLY A 34 -13.35 14.75 -25.76
N ALA A 35 -14.53 15.35 -25.96
CA ALA A 35 -15.65 14.90 -26.80
C ALA A 35 -15.35 14.71 -28.31
N SER A 36 -14.09 14.77 -28.77
CA SER A 36 -13.76 14.68 -30.20
C SER A 36 -12.68 13.68 -30.60
N ASP A 37 -12.00 13.02 -29.66
CA ASP A 37 -10.94 12.04 -29.97
C ASP A 37 -11.31 10.65 -29.44
N HIS A 38 -11.08 9.60 -30.24
CA HIS A 38 -11.36 8.18 -29.92
C HIS A 38 -10.56 7.59 -28.71
N LYS A 39 -10.12 8.42 -27.76
CA LYS A 39 -9.32 8.03 -26.58
C LYS A 39 -9.95 8.52 -25.26
N GLU A 40 -11.27 8.52 -25.17
CA GLU A 40 -11.97 8.84 -23.93
C GLU A 40 -11.94 7.68 -22.94
N ASP A 41 -11.53 7.95 -21.71
CA ASP A 41 -11.78 7.02 -20.62
C ASP A 41 -13.19 7.27 -20.06
N LYS A 42 -14.12 6.38 -20.42
CA LYS A 42 -15.51 6.42 -19.94
C LYS A 42 -15.63 6.26 -18.41
N ARG A 43 -14.53 5.95 -17.72
CA ARG A 43 -14.43 5.82 -16.26
C ARG A 43 -14.06 7.12 -15.54
N ALA A 44 -13.72 8.16 -16.29
CA ALA A 44 -13.25 9.42 -15.75
C ALA A 44 -14.38 10.38 -15.36
N ASN A 45 -14.28 10.98 -14.19
CA ASN A 45 -15.14 12.09 -13.75
C ASN A 45 -14.38 13.42 -13.57
N ILE A 46 -13.06 13.46 -13.80
CA ILE A 46 -12.22 14.66 -13.74
C ILE A 46 -11.18 14.62 -14.88
N GLY A 47 -11.10 15.67 -15.70
CA GLY A 47 -10.11 15.80 -16.79
C GLY A 47 -8.69 16.12 -16.30
N ASP A 48 -7.67 15.66 -17.03
CA ASP A 48 -6.25 15.71 -16.61
C ASP A 48 -5.30 16.48 -17.57
N ASP A 49 -5.82 17.16 -18.59
CA ASP A 49 -5.07 17.96 -19.59
C ASP A 49 -3.88 17.24 -20.27
N THR A 50 -3.82 15.91 -20.24
CA THR A 50 -2.66 15.11 -20.66
C THR A 50 -2.41 15.06 -22.18
N CYS A 51 -3.19 15.75 -23.02
CA CYS A 51 -3.16 15.72 -24.50
C CYS A 51 -1.77 15.86 -25.14
N HIS A 52 -0.81 16.51 -24.47
CA HIS A 52 0.49 16.88 -25.05
C HIS A 52 1.70 16.29 -24.31
N LYS A 53 1.52 15.43 -23.30
CA LYS A 53 2.65 14.90 -22.53
C LYS A 53 3.40 13.78 -23.29
N PRO A 54 4.73 13.78 -23.33
CA PRO A 54 5.50 12.77 -24.03
C PRO A 54 5.33 11.38 -23.41
N TYR A 55 5.44 10.34 -24.25
CA TYR A 55 5.38 8.95 -23.80
C TYR A 55 6.68 8.57 -23.08
N ASN A 56 6.65 8.53 -21.75
CA ASN A 56 7.76 7.99 -20.97
C ASN A 56 7.70 6.46 -20.95
N LYS A 57 8.81 5.81 -21.35
CA LYS A 57 8.95 4.35 -21.33
C LYS A 57 9.31 3.89 -19.91
N TYR A 58 8.31 3.75 -19.06
CA TYR A 58 8.52 3.17 -17.73
C TYR A 58 8.87 1.68 -17.84
N THR A 59 9.82 1.25 -17.02
CA THR A 59 10.22 -0.15 -16.90
C THR A 59 10.24 -0.55 -15.43
N ILE A 60 9.85 -1.80 -15.15
CA ILE A 60 9.91 -2.38 -13.80
C ILE A 60 10.99 -3.45 -13.81
N GLY A 61 12.13 -3.18 -13.17
CA GLY A 61 13.21 -4.16 -13.01
C GLY A 61 13.16 -4.96 -11.70
N GLY A 62 12.21 -4.65 -10.82
CA GLY A 62 12.05 -5.23 -9.51
C GLY A 62 11.39 -4.26 -8.55
N ILE A 63 10.91 -4.78 -7.42
CA ILE A 63 10.30 -4.01 -6.33
C ILE A 63 10.84 -4.56 -5.03
N PHE A 64 11.07 -3.67 -4.07
CA PHE A 64 11.38 -4.07 -2.70
C PHE A 64 10.81 -3.06 -1.71
N GLN A 65 10.53 -3.54 -0.50
CA GLN A 65 9.94 -2.76 0.57
C GLN A 65 10.69 -3.05 1.86
N LYS A 66 11.22 -1.99 2.48
CA LYS A 66 11.86 -2.04 3.79
C LYS A 66 10.84 -1.71 4.86
N CYS A 67 10.99 -2.34 6.02
CA CYS A 67 10.23 -1.99 7.22
C CYS A 67 11.17 -2.00 8.42
N ARG A 68 11.09 -0.96 9.24
CA ARG A 68 11.77 -0.87 10.53
C ARG A 68 10.85 -0.31 11.60
N VAL A 69 10.87 -0.93 12.78
CA VAL A 69 10.14 -0.41 13.93
C VAL A 69 10.87 0.85 14.43
N ILE A 70 10.15 1.96 14.57
CA ILE A 70 10.71 3.26 14.97
C ILE A 70 10.36 3.63 16.41
N CYS A 71 9.21 3.17 16.90
CA CYS A 71 8.80 3.31 18.28
C CYS A 71 8.40 1.92 18.77
N ALA A 72 9.31 1.31 19.53
CA ALA A 72 9.02 0.15 20.35
C ALA A 72 9.38 0.50 21.79
N ASN A 73 8.59 0.03 22.74
CA ASN A 73 8.92 0.19 24.15
C ASN A 73 10.24 -0.57 24.41
N GLU A 74 11.31 0.13 24.82
CA GLU A 74 12.71 -0.34 24.88
C GLU A 74 12.95 -1.60 25.73
N THR A 75 11.94 -2.02 26.50
CA THR A 75 12.01 -3.14 27.42
C THR A 75 11.87 -4.53 26.76
N ILE A 76 11.74 -4.60 25.44
CA ILE A 76 11.16 -5.78 24.76
C ILE A 76 12.03 -6.25 23.59
N GLY A 77 13.06 -7.07 23.86
CA GLY A 77 13.72 -7.97 22.89
C GLY A 77 13.99 -7.44 21.47
N ASP A 78 14.08 -8.37 20.50
CA ASP A 78 14.06 -8.00 19.09
C ASP A 78 12.61 -7.75 18.67
N VAL A 79 12.20 -6.50 18.47
CA VAL A 79 10.86 -6.11 17.99
C VAL A 79 10.73 -6.18 16.47
N GLN A 80 11.82 -6.46 15.76
CA GLN A 80 11.88 -6.28 14.33
C GLN A 80 11.08 -7.36 13.55
N TYR A 81 10.75 -8.50 14.19
CA TYR A 81 9.81 -9.50 13.65
C TYR A 81 8.44 -8.90 13.30
N ARG A 82 8.07 -7.76 13.91
CA ARG A 82 6.83 -7.05 13.64
C ARG A 82 6.73 -6.53 12.21
N CYS A 83 7.87 -6.42 11.53
CA CYS A 83 7.97 -5.99 10.15
C CYS A 83 7.92 -7.14 9.12
N ASP A 84 7.82 -8.40 9.52
CA ASP A 84 8.00 -9.54 8.61
C ASP A 84 6.98 -9.58 7.48
N ASN A 85 5.72 -9.21 7.74
CA ASN A 85 4.67 -9.13 6.72
C ASN A 85 4.77 -7.90 5.81
N TYR A 86 5.58 -6.91 6.19
CA TYR A 86 5.74 -5.65 5.45
C TYR A 86 7.05 -5.60 4.66
N ARG A 87 7.90 -6.63 4.77
CA ARG A 87 9.15 -6.73 4.05
C ARG A 87 8.96 -7.44 2.72
N GLN A 88 9.53 -6.87 1.67
CA GLN A 88 9.59 -7.49 0.36
C GLN A 88 11.01 -7.28 -0.16
N ILE A 89 11.74 -8.38 -0.41
CA ILE A 89 13.03 -8.30 -1.10
C ILE A 89 12.80 -8.29 -2.61
N ASN A 90 13.77 -7.75 -3.35
CA ASN A 90 13.78 -7.88 -4.80
C ASN A 90 14.26 -9.30 -5.15
N GLU A 91 13.37 -10.12 -5.73
CA GLU A 91 13.72 -11.50 -6.09
C GLU A 91 14.89 -11.62 -7.07
N ASN A 92 15.15 -10.61 -7.90
CA ASN A 92 16.28 -10.64 -8.83
C ASN A 92 17.64 -10.56 -8.11
N THR A 93 17.71 -9.85 -6.98
CA THR A 93 18.96 -9.63 -6.23
C THR A 93 19.01 -10.43 -4.93
N GLY A 94 17.86 -10.90 -4.43
CA GLY A 94 17.73 -11.52 -3.12
C GLY A 94 17.86 -10.54 -1.95
N ASP A 95 17.82 -9.22 -2.21
CA ASP A 95 18.07 -8.18 -1.21
C ASP A 95 17.22 -6.90 -1.49
N TYR A 96 17.30 -5.90 -0.62
CA TYR A 96 16.69 -4.58 -0.77
C TYR A 96 17.49 -3.67 -1.71
N SER A 97 17.78 -4.18 -2.91
CA SER A 97 18.62 -3.54 -3.92
C SER A 97 18.10 -3.78 -5.33
N CYS A 98 18.56 -2.96 -6.27
CA CYS A 98 18.28 -3.15 -7.69
C CYS A 98 19.44 -3.86 -8.38
N ASP A 99 19.13 -4.62 -9.43
CA ASP A 99 20.15 -5.26 -10.27
C ASP A 99 21.03 -4.21 -10.95
N THR A 100 22.24 -4.62 -11.33
CA THR A 100 23.27 -3.75 -11.92
C THR A 100 22.72 -3.02 -13.15
N GLY A 101 22.89 -1.69 -13.20
CA GLY A 101 22.38 -0.85 -14.28
C GLY A 101 20.93 -0.40 -14.11
N LEU A 102 20.30 -0.70 -12.97
CA LEU A 102 19.02 -0.16 -12.55
C LEU A 102 19.20 0.73 -11.31
N ARG A 103 18.38 1.77 -11.18
CA ARG A 103 18.33 2.66 -10.03
C ARG A 103 17.12 2.33 -9.16
N ALA A 104 17.30 2.39 -7.85
CA ALA A 104 16.20 2.35 -6.90
C ALA A 104 15.51 3.71 -6.83
N ILE A 105 14.23 3.76 -7.18
CA ILE A 105 13.37 4.94 -7.08
C ILE A 105 12.47 4.75 -5.87
N LYS A 106 12.54 5.65 -4.88
CA LYS A 106 11.64 5.63 -3.72
C LYS A 106 10.26 6.08 -4.18
N LEU A 107 9.25 5.23 -3.99
CA LEU A 107 7.85 5.54 -4.32
C LEU A 107 7.17 6.29 -3.18
N LEU A 108 7.37 5.81 -1.96
CA LEU A 108 6.73 6.31 -0.76
C LEU A 108 7.52 5.88 0.47
N ASP A 109 7.60 6.75 1.46
CA ASP A 109 7.91 6.41 2.85
C ASP A 109 6.78 6.87 3.77
N VAL A 110 6.31 5.99 4.64
CA VAL A 110 5.20 6.26 5.55
C VAL A 110 5.44 5.62 6.91
N GLU A 111 5.05 6.34 7.95
CA GLU A 111 4.96 5.81 9.30
C GLU A 111 3.58 5.20 9.49
N VAL A 112 3.53 3.93 9.89
CA VAL A 112 2.28 3.20 10.10
C VAL A 112 2.20 2.70 11.54
N ASN A 113 0.98 2.73 12.06
CA ASN A 113 0.62 2.03 13.29
C ASN A 113 0.53 0.54 12.99
N LEU A 114 1.36 -0.26 13.64
CA LEU A 114 1.29 -1.72 13.54
C LEU A 114 0.09 -2.26 14.33
N PRO A 115 -0.38 -3.49 14.03
CA PRO A 115 -1.45 -4.12 14.81
C PRO A 115 -1.11 -4.14 16.30
N ILE A 116 -2.11 -3.84 17.15
CA ILE A 116 -1.95 -3.82 18.60
C ILE A 116 -1.42 -5.16 19.08
N ARG A 117 -0.38 -5.10 19.91
CA ARG A 117 0.19 -6.29 20.53
C ARG A 117 -0.24 -6.37 21.99
N THR A 118 -0.73 -7.53 22.39
CA THR A 118 -1.13 -7.79 23.78
C THR A 118 -0.10 -8.67 24.45
N GLU A 119 0.47 -8.22 25.56
CA GLU A 119 1.29 -9.05 26.45
C GLU A 119 0.51 -9.41 27.71
N ARG A 120 0.46 -10.69 28.03
CA ARG A 120 -0.05 -11.16 29.30
C ARG A 120 1.06 -11.11 30.34
N ARG A 121 0.86 -10.31 31.39
CA ARG A 121 1.77 -10.25 32.53
C ARG A 121 1.10 -10.82 33.77
N SER A 122 1.92 -11.29 34.70
CA SER A 122 1.44 -11.74 35.99
C SER A 122 2.26 -11.12 37.12
N PHE A 123 1.61 -10.88 38.24
CA PHE A 123 2.28 -10.54 39.48
C PHE A 123 1.72 -11.40 40.61
N GLN A 124 2.53 -11.63 41.63
CA GLN A 124 2.18 -12.46 42.77
C GLN A 124 1.99 -11.57 43.99
N GLU A 125 0.81 -11.66 44.60
CA GLU A 125 0.51 -10.99 45.86
C GLU A 125 0.44 -12.03 46.97
N CYS A 126 1.27 -11.87 48.00
CA CYS A 126 1.29 -12.76 49.15
C CYS A 126 0.81 -12.01 50.40
N SER A 127 -0.14 -12.60 51.12
CA SER A 127 -0.69 -12.07 52.37
C SER A 127 -0.69 -13.14 53.48
N GLY A 128 -0.59 -12.71 54.75
CA GLY A 128 -0.58 -13.59 55.93
C GLY A 128 0.74 -13.60 56.71
N TYR A 129 0.71 -14.10 57.96
CA TYR A 129 1.84 -14.08 58.90
C TYR A 129 2.39 -15.49 59.19
N LEU A 130 3.72 -15.62 59.16
CA LEU A 130 4.55 -16.82 59.43
C LEU A 130 4.12 -18.14 58.76
N PHE A 131 3.02 -18.76 59.22
CA PHE A 131 2.56 -20.09 58.79
C PHE A 131 1.28 -20.07 57.95
N TRP A 132 0.63 -18.90 57.83
CA TRP A 132 -0.63 -18.70 57.11
C TRP A 132 -0.43 -17.86 55.84
N LYS A 133 0.78 -17.87 55.28
CA LYS A 133 1.10 -17.08 54.10
C LYS A 133 0.42 -17.71 52.88
N THR A 134 -0.50 -16.99 52.27
CA THR A 134 -1.16 -17.37 51.02
C THR A 134 -0.69 -16.43 49.92
N CYS A 135 -0.35 -16.99 48.76
CA CYS A 135 0.03 -16.22 47.60
C CYS A 135 -0.99 -16.44 46.49
N LYS A 136 -1.47 -15.35 45.90
CA LYS A 136 -2.36 -15.37 44.74
C LYS A 136 -1.60 -14.77 43.56
N THR A 137 -1.71 -15.41 42.41
CA THR A 137 -1.19 -14.89 41.15
C THR A 137 -2.30 -14.15 40.45
N PHE A 138 -2.04 -12.91 40.05
CA PHE A 138 -2.94 -12.09 39.27
C PHE A 138 -2.36 -11.92 37.88
N GLU A 139 -3.20 -12.13 36.87
CA GLU A 139 -2.85 -11.96 35.46
C GLU A 139 -3.56 -10.73 34.92
N TYR A 140 -2.88 -9.99 34.04
CA TYR A 140 -3.42 -8.82 33.38
C TYR A 140 -2.79 -8.64 32.01
N ASP A 141 -3.54 -8.06 31.09
CA ASP A 141 -3.11 -7.80 29.73
C ASP A 141 -2.63 -6.36 29.58
N ILE A 142 -1.50 -6.16 28.91
CA ILE A 142 -0.97 -4.85 28.54
C ILE A 142 -1.01 -4.75 27.01
N HIS A 143 -1.60 -3.68 26.51
CA HIS A 143 -1.66 -3.39 25.08
C HIS A 143 -0.57 -2.40 24.68
N PHE A 144 0.15 -2.72 23.62
CA PHE A 144 1.19 -1.88 23.03
C PHE A 144 0.80 -1.48 21.62
N GLN A 145 0.89 -0.18 21.35
CA GLN A 145 0.82 0.39 20.00
C GLN A 145 2.24 0.68 19.55
N ASP A 146 2.68 -0.01 18.50
CA ASP A 146 4.03 0.15 17.96
C ASP A 146 3.95 0.80 16.58
N ASN A 147 4.98 1.55 16.22
CA ASN A 147 5.06 2.27 14.95
C ASN A 147 6.21 1.73 14.10
N ALA A 148 5.98 1.63 12.79
CA ALA A 148 7.01 1.27 11.83
C ALA A 148 7.11 2.29 10.71
N LEU A 149 8.34 2.51 10.22
CA LEU A 149 8.60 3.18 8.96
C LEU A 149 8.67 2.14 7.85
N ILE A 150 7.80 2.29 6.85
CA ILE A 150 7.79 1.48 5.63
C ILE A 150 8.33 2.34 4.48
N GLU A 151 9.32 1.84 3.76
CA GLU A 151 9.90 2.49 2.59
C GLU A 151 9.77 1.57 1.37
N THR A 152 9.09 2.01 0.33
CA THR A 152 8.81 1.20 -0.86
C THR A 152 9.56 1.74 -2.06
N TYR A 153 10.21 0.83 -2.81
CA TYR A 153 11.06 1.17 -3.95
C TYR A 153 10.71 0.36 -5.20
N VAL A 154 10.86 0.99 -6.36
CA VAL A 154 10.83 0.33 -7.66
C VAL A 154 12.18 0.48 -8.36
N CYS A 155 12.64 -0.58 -9.01
CA CYS A 155 13.85 -0.56 -9.80
C CYS A 155 13.55 -0.13 -11.23
N GLN A 156 14.20 0.92 -11.71
CA GLN A 156 13.99 1.48 -13.04
C GLN A 156 15.32 1.71 -13.75
N ALA A 157 15.33 1.57 -15.08
CA ALA A 157 16.48 1.94 -15.89
C ALA A 157 16.46 3.45 -16.18
N GLU A 158 17.63 4.08 -16.13
CA GLU A 158 17.79 5.50 -16.50
C GLU A 158 17.56 5.73 -18.00
N ASP A 159 18.12 4.86 -18.85
CA ASP A 159 17.71 4.72 -20.26
C ASP A 159 17.24 3.29 -20.54
N PRO A 160 15.92 3.07 -20.71
CA PRO A 160 15.34 1.79 -21.11
C PRO A 160 15.89 1.21 -22.42
N ARG A 161 16.54 2.02 -23.28
CA ARG A 161 17.16 1.56 -24.54
C ARG A 161 18.50 0.87 -24.33
N ILE A 162 19.19 1.21 -23.25
CA ILE A 162 20.52 0.70 -22.91
C ILE A 162 20.39 -0.54 -22.03
N ALA A 163 19.36 -0.58 -21.20
CA ALA A 163 19.10 -1.70 -20.32
C ALA A 163 18.51 -2.91 -21.07
N HIS A 164 19.04 -4.08 -20.74
CA HIS A 164 18.64 -5.35 -21.33
C HIS A 164 17.20 -5.73 -20.95
N LYS A 165 16.40 -6.18 -21.94
CA LYS A 165 14.95 -6.41 -21.76
C LYS A 165 14.62 -7.50 -20.73
N GLU A 166 15.49 -8.52 -20.60
CA GLU A 166 15.36 -9.60 -19.63
C GLU A 166 15.45 -9.14 -18.16
N LYS A 167 15.97 -7.93 -17.93
CA LYS A 167 15.97 -7.32 -16.59
C LYS A 167 14.59 -6.87 -16.17
N PHE A 168 13.69 -6.61 -17.12
CA PHE A 168 12.37 -6.07 -16.83
C PHE A 168 11.29 -7.14 -16.66
N TYR A 169 10.35 -6.85 -15.79
CA TYR A 169 9.13 -7.60 -15.60
C TYR A 169 8.02 -7.04 -16.49
N ASN A 170 7.15 -7.95 -16.90
CA ASN A 170 5.82 -7.63 -17.41
C ASN A 170 4.89 -7.40 -16.22
N PHE A 171 3.99 -6.44 -16.37
CA PHE A 171 3.03 -6.05 -15.33
C PHE A 171 1.68 -6.72 -15.56
N GLY A 172 1.13 -7.38 -14.53
CA GLY A 172 -0.13 -8.14 -14.59
C GLY A 172 -1.27 -7.55 -13.76
N GLY A 173 -1.09 -6.33 -13.25
CA GLY A 173 -2.05 -5.64 -12.39
C GLY A 173 -1.65 -5.61 -10.92
N ILE A 174 -2.44 -4.84 -10.16
CA ILE A 174 -2.36 -4.73 -8.70
C ILE A 174 -3.72 -5.12 -8.15
N TYR A 175 -3.71 -5.93 -7.10
CA TYR A 175 -4.91 -6.50 -6.50
C TYR A 175 -4.86 -6.26 -4.99
N GLU A 176 -6.01 -5.94 -4.41
CA GLU A 176 -6.15 -5.83 -2.96
C GLU A 176 -5.91 -7.20 -2.31
N GLN A 177 -5.16 -7.23 -1.20
CA GLN A 177 -4.99 -8.45 -0.42
C GLN A 177 -6.30 -8.75 0.32
N ASN A 178 -7.18 -9.54 -0.29
CA ASN A 178 -8.43 -9.92 0.37
C ASN A 178 -8.20 -11.14 1.27
N TYR A 179 -8.17 -10.94 2.59
CA TYR A 179 -7.97 -12.02 3.57
C TYR A 179 -9.11 -13.06 3.58
N THR A 180 -10.27 -12.75 2.99
CA THR A 180 -11.49 -13.59 3.04
C THR A 180 -11.76 -14.44 1.80
N ASN A 181 -11.00 -14.28 0.70
CA ASN A 181 -11.17 -15.15 -0.47
C ASN A 181 -9.80 -15.54 -1.08
N PRO A 182 -9.32 -16.77 -0.85
CA PRO A 182 -7.96 -17.20 -1.21
C PRO A 182 -7.76 -17.55 -2.70
N GLU A 183 -8.61 -17.04 -3.60
CA GLU A 183 -8.31 -17.15 -5.04
C GLU A 183 -6.99 -16.44 -5.33
N GLU A 184 -6.15 -17.05 -6.15
CA GLU A 184 -4.81 -16.54 -6.44
C GLU A 184 -4.90 -15.11 -7.01
N PRO A 185 -4.37 -14.08 -6.32
CA PRO A 185 -4.53 -12.69 -6.78
C PRO A 185 -3.85 -12.43 -8.13
N CYS A 186 -2.88 -13.25 -8.54
CA CYS A 186 -2.17 -13.09 -9.78
C CYS A 186 -2.61 -14.09 -10.85
N PRO A 187 -2.93 -13.62 -12.07
CA PRO A 187 -3.35 -14.51 -13.14
C PRO A 187 -2.16 -15.22 -13.80
N GLY A 188 -2.38 -16.46 -14.26
CA GLY A 188 -1.44 -17.17 -15.14
C GLY A 188 -0.08 -17.46 -14.49
N ARG A 189 1.01 -16.99 -15.14
CA ARG A 189 2.41 -17.20 -14.69
C ARG A 189 3.01 -15.95 -14.04
N PHE A 190 2.17 -15.10 -13.45
CA PHE A 190 2.63 -13.94 -12.72
C PHE A 190 2.92 -14.30 -11.26
N ASN A 191 4.09 -13.90 -10.79
CA ASN A 191 4.49 -14.03 -9.40
C ASN A 191 3.86 -12.89 -8.58
N LYS A 192 3.59 -13.19 -7.32
CA LYS A 192 2.99 -12.28 -6.35
C LYS A 192 4.10 -11.57 -5.58
N TYR A 193 4.04 -10.24 -5.55
CA TYR A 193 4.93 -9.42 -4.73
C TYR A 193 4.10 -8.49 -3.86
N THR A 194 4.55 -8.24 -2.63
CA THR A 194 3.95 -7.25 -1.77
C THR A 194 4.32 -5.85 -2.25
N LEU A 195 3.30 -5.01 -2.44
CA LEU A 195 3.45 -3.60 -2.71
C LEU A 195 2.49 -2.86 -1.78
N PHE A 196 3.03 -2.20 -0.76
CA PHE A 196 2.23 -1.58 0.30
C PHE A 196 1.38 -2.65 1.02
N ASN A 197 0.06 -2.46 1.11
CA ASN A 197 -0.90 -3.44 1.64
C ASN A 197 -1.55 -4.29 0.53
N ASN A 198 -1.04 -4.22 -0.70
CA ASN A 198 -1.61 -4.88 -1.87
C ASN A 198 -0.61 -5.86 -2.49
N THR A 199 -1.09 -6.63 -3.46
CA THR A 199 -0.28 -7.55 -4.24
C THR A 199 -0.09 -6.98 -5.65
N ILE A 200 1.16 -6.82 -6.08
CA ILE A 200 1.50 -6.56 -7.47
C ILE A 200 1.92 -7.86 -8.17
N CYS A 201 1.41 -8.06 -9.37
CA CYS A 201 1.68 -9.23 -10.19
C CYS A 201 2.73 -8.92 -11.24
N LEU A 202 3.88 -9.59 -11.18
CA LEU A 202 4.99 -9.40 -12.13
C LEU A 202 5.46 -10.73 -12.74
N SER A 203 5.84 -10.72 -14.02
CA SER A 203 6.40 -11.92 -14.67
C SER A 203 7.55 -11.59 -15.62
N LYS A 204 8.61 -12.39 -15.59
CA LYS A 204 9.71 -12.31 -16.57
C LYS A 204 9.30 -12.81 -17.94
N VAL A 205 8.26 -13.66 -18.01
CA VAL A 205 7.74 -14.19 -19.26
C VAL A 205 6.51 -13.40 -19.66
N PRO A 206 6.47 -12.78 -20.86
CA PRO A 206 5.28 -12.08 -21.31
C PRO A 206 4.13 -13.07 -21.55
N ASP A 207 2.96 -12.80 -20.97
CA ASP A 207 1.70 -13.48 -21.32
C ASP A 207 0.74 -12.40 -21.88
N SER A 208 0.59 -12.35 -23.20
CA SER A 208 -0.22 -11.31 -23.88
C SER A 208 -1.67 -11.23 -23.38
N ARG A 209 -2.19 -12.29 -22.74
CA ARG A 209 -3.55 -12.32 -22.18
C ARG A 209 -3.69 -11.45 -20.93
N PHE A 210 -2.65 -11.42 -20.10
CA PHE A 210 -2.68 -10.78 -18.77
C PHE A 210 -1.67 -9.65 -18.62
N SER A 211 -0.63 -9.58 -19.46
CA SER A 211 0.32 -8.48 -19.52
C SER A 211 -0.37 -7.19 -19.93
N MET A 212 -0.19 -6.15 -19.11
CA MET A 212 -0.70 -4.81 -19.32
C MET A 212 0.46 -3.86 -19.62
N LYS A 213 0.19 -2.81 -20.40
CA LYS A 213 1.16 -1.70 -20.52
C LYS A 213 1.19 -0.93 -19.22
N PHE A 214 2.38 -0.77 -18.64
CA PHE A 214 2.61 -0.03 -17.41
C PHE A 214 3.27 1.31 -17.69
N GLY A 215 2.84 2.35 -17.00
CA GLY A 215 3.27 3.74 -17.21
C GLY A 215 3.78 4.45 -15.98
N GLY A 216 4.23 3.71 -14.97
CA GLY A 216 4.79 4.31 -13.75
C GLY A 216 3.81 4.38 -12.59
N PHE A 217 4.38 4.69 -11.43
CA PHE A 217 3.69 5.02 -10.20
C PHE A 217 3.84 6.51 -9.93
N PHE A 218 2.86 7.08 -9.26
CA PHE A 218 2.98 8.40 -8.64
C PHE A 218 2.20 8.41 -7.33
N THR A 219 2.70 9.18 -6.37
CA THR A 219 2.20 9.25 -5.00
C THR A 219 2.03 10.71 -4.59
N CYS A 220 1.51 10.96 -3.40
CA CYS A 220 1.47 12.31 -2.84
C CYS A 220 2.85 12.94 -2.61
N GLN A 221 3.93 12.16 -2.70
CA GLN A 221 5.31 12.64 -2.58
C GLN A 221 6.01 12.79 -3.94
N THR A 222 5.35 12.42 -5.03
CA THR A 222 5.85 12.64 -6.39
C THR A 222 5.71 14.12 -6.74
N GLU A 223 6.70 14.68 -7.44
CA GLU A 223 6.66 16.06 -7.92
C GLU A 223 5.46 16.26 -8.87
N GLU A 224 4.82 17.43 -8.81
CA GLU A 224 3.57 17.69 -9.54
C GLU A 224 3.71 17.52 -11.06
N GLU A 225 4.89 17.80 -11.61
CA GLU A 225 5.17 17.68 -13.05
C GLU A 225 5.08 16.21 -13.53
N ASP A 226 5.46 15.27 -12.66
CA ASP A 226 5.51 13.82 -12.90
C ASP A 226 4.24 13.09 -12.39
N ALA A 227 3.34 13.77 -11.69
CA ALA A 227 2.14 13.20 -11.07
C ALA A 227 0.96 13.03 -12.05
N SER A 228 1.22 12.58 -13.28
CA SER A 228 0.18 12.37 -14.30
C SER A 228 0.51 11.21 -15.24
N CYS A 229 -0.50 10.57 -15.81
CA CYS A 229 -0.26 9.46 -16.72
C CYS A 229 0.25 9.90 -18.10
N PRO A 230 1.16 9.12 -18.72
CA PRO A 230 1.51 9.30 -20.13
C PRO A 230 0.31 9.12 -21.05
N VAL A 231 0.34 9.79 -22.20
CA VAL A 231 -0.73 9.75 -23.21
C VAL A 231 -1.11 8.31 -23.58
N GLY A 232 -2.42 8.02 -23.47
CA GLY A 232 -3.01 6.73 -23.83
C GLY A 232 -2.95 5.66 -22.75
N LEU A 233 -2.51 6.01 -21.54
CA LEU A 233 -2.66 5.21 -20.33
C LEU A 233 -3.71 5.83 -19.42
N THR A 234 -4.31 5.01 -18.56
CA THR A 234 -5.32 5.42 -17.58
C THR A 234 -4.75 5.39 -16.17
N GLN A 235 -5.07 6.41 -15.38
CA GLN A 235 -4.79 6.44 -13.95
C GLN A 235 -5.67 5.44 -13.21
N ASN A 236 -5.06 4.67 -12.31
CA ASN A 236 -5.75 3.72 -11.45
C ASN A 236 -5.22 3.90 -10.02
N LEU A 237 -6.10 3.89 -9.01
CA LEU A 237 -5.69 3.91 -7.61
C LEU A 237 -5.16 2.52 -7.24
N ALA A 238 -3.89 2.42 -6.84
CA ALA A 238 -3.35 1.19 -6.28
C ALA A 238 -3.83 1.03 -4.85
N THR A 239 -3.53 1.98 -3.97
CA THR A 239 -3.89 1.93 -2.55
C THR A 239 -3.88 3.31 -1.92
N VAL A 240 -4.29 3.39 -0.66
CA VAL A 240 -4.11 4.58 0.18
C VAL A 240 -3.36 4.16 1.44
N MET A 241 -2.22 4.79 1.72
CA MET A 241 -1.40 4.54 2.90
C MET A 241 -1.28 5.80 3.74
N ASP A 242 -1.72 5.75 5.00
CA ASP A 242 -1.75 6.91 5.92
C ASP A 242 -2.27 8.21 5.28
N GLY A 243 -3.33 8.10 4.46
CA GLY A 243 -3.93 9.25 3.76
C GLY A 243 -3.18 9.73 2.51
N CYS A 244 -2.07 9.09 2.13
CA CYS A 244 -1.38 9.27 0.85
C CYS A 244 -1.93 8.30 -0.19
N ASN A 245 -2.45 8.82 -1.31
CA ASN A 245 -2.87 7.97 -2.43
C ASN A 245 -1.65 7.52 -3.22
N VAL A 246 -1.65 6.25 -3.61
CA VAL A 246 -0.68 5.70 -4.56
C VAL A 246 -1.41 5.32 -5.83
N TYR A 247 -1.04 5.96 -6.93
CA TYR A 247 -1.61 5.73 -8.25
C TYR A 247 -0.61 5.02 -9.16
N TYR A 248 -1.15 4.35 -10.18
CA TYR A 248 -0.37 3.77 -11.27
C TYR A 248 -1.05 3.97 -12.61
N CYS A 249 -0.25 4.04 -13.66
CA CYS A 249 -0.73 4.17 -15.02
C CYS A 249 -0.73 2.83 -15.72
N SER A 250 -1.86 2.48 -16.34
CA SER A 250 -1.90 1.29 -17.19
C SER A 250 -2.87 1.43 -18.35
N LYS A 251 -2.67 0.64 -19.41
CA LYS A 251 -3.69 0.43 -20.44
C LYS A 251 -4.28 -0.96 -20.25
N GLN A 252 -5.57 -1.05 -19.95
CA GLN A 252 -6.29 -2.34 -19.96
C GLN A 252 -6.36 -2.85 -21.41
N ASN A 253 -6.27 -4.16 -21.58
CA ASN A 253 -6.52 -4.77 -22.89
C ASN A 253 -7.98 -4.49 -23.29
N GLU A 254 -8.17 -3.86 -24.46
CA GLU A 254 -9.45 -3.39 -25.02
C GLU A 254 -10.49 -4.52 -25.23
N ASN A 255 -10.12 -5.79 -25.01
CA ASN A 255 -10.97 -6.97 -25.19
C ASN A 255 -11.79 -7.39 -23.95
N LYS A 256 -11.77 -6.63 -22.84
CA LYS A 256 -12.71 -6.84 -21.73
C LYS A 256 -13.85 -5.84 -21.84
N VAL A 257 -14.97 -6.30 -22.42
CA VAL A 257 -16.33 -5.76 -22.43
C VAL A 257 -16.51 -4.64 -21.39
N LEU A 258 -16.42 -3.39 -21.86
CA LEU A 258 -16.61 -2.18 -21.05
C LEU A 258 -18.08 -1.78 -20.90
N ASP A 259 -19.02 -2.56 -21.45
CA ASP A 259 -20.41 -2.12 -21.59
C ASP A 259 -21.36 -2.48 -20.43
N GLU A 260 -20.93 -3.20 -19.39
CA GLU A 260 -21.86 -3.66 -18.33
C GLU A 260 -21.51 -3.32 -16.86
N ILE A 261 -20.42 -2.62 -16.57
CA ILE A 261 -20.10 -2.30 -15.16
C ILE A 261 -20.88 -1.06 -14.71
N ARG A 262 -22.05 -1.28 -14.10
CA ARG A 262 -22.67 -0.27 -13.23
C ARG A 262 -21.71 0.03 -12.08
N TRP A 263 -21.28 1.28 -11.98
CA TRP A 263 -20.46 1.81 -10.91
C TRP A 263 -21.04 1.46 -9.53
N LYS A 264 -20.33 0.64 -8.76
CA LYS A 264 -20.57 0.53 -7.32
C LYS A 264 -19.62 1.51 -6.65
N ILE A 265 -20.19 2.59 -6.11
CA ILE A 265 -19.45 3.48 -5.21
C ILE A 265 -19.00 2.63 -4.02
N ASN A 266 -17.69 2.51 -3.84
CA ASN A 266 -17.12 1.87 -2.66
C ASN A 266 -17.45 2.77 -1.47
N ARG A 267 -18.33 2.27 -0.60
CA ARG A 267 -18.75 2.96 0.62
C ARG A 267 -17.82 2.58 1.77
N PRO A 268 -17.58 3.50 2.72
CA PRO A 268 -16.82 3.18 3.92
C PRO A 268 -17.58 2.14 4.77
N PRO A 269 -16.91 1.40 5.68
CA PRO A 269 -15.49 1.50 6.03
C PRO A 269 -14.56 0.83 5.01
N PHE A 270 -13.38 1.41 4.83
CA PHE A 270 -12.38 0.98 3.83
C PHE A 270 -11.27 0.08 4.38
N GLU A 271 -11.23 -0.04 5.71
CA GLU A 271 -10.43 -0.99 6.47
C GLU A 271 -11.40 -1.80 7.35
N PRO A 272 -11.10 -3.07 7.65
CA PRO A 272 -11.86 -3.82 8.64
C PRO A 272 -11.80 -3.08 9.98
N TYR A 273 -12.98 -2.82 10.56
CA TYR A 273 -13.11 -2.22 11.88
C TYR A 273 -12.52 -3.20 12.89
N TYR A 274 -11.31 -2.95 13.40
CA TYR A 274 -10.87 -3.61 14.62
C TYR A 274 -11.68 -3.00 15.75
N GLU A 275 -12.65 -3.78 16.24
CA GLU A 275 -13.53 -3.44 17.34
C GLU A 275 -12.71 -3.34 18.63
N ASN A 276 -12.02 -2.22 18.80
CA ASN A 276 -11.39 -1.84 20.04
C ASN A 276 -12.45 -1.22 20.95
N GLN A 277 -13.24 -2.03 21.67
CA GLN A 277 -13.79 -1.62 22.97
C GLN A 277 -13.88 -2.83 23.92
N PRO A 278 -13.44 -2.68 25.18
CA PRO A 278 -13.80 -3.59 26.25
C PRO A 278 -15.29 -3.37 26.56
N HIS A 279 -16.07 -4.45 26.54
CA HIS A 279 -17.36 -4.47 27.24
C HIS A 279 -17.07 -4.55 28.74
N GLU A 280 -17.49 -3.49 29.43
CA GLU A 280 -17.76 -3.33 30.89
C GLU A 280 -16.79 -3.96 31.91
#